data_AF-A0A397UG80-F1
#
_entry.id   AF-A0A397UG80-F1
#
_cell.length_a   1.000
_cell.length_b   1.000
_cell.length_c   1.000
_cell.angle_alpha   90.00
_cell.angle_beta   90.00
_cell.angle_gamma   90.00
#
_symmetry.space_group_name_H-M   'P 1'
#
loop_
_entity.id
_entity.type
_entity.pdbx_description
1 polymer ?
#
loop_
_entity_poly.entity_id
_entity_poly.type
_entity_poly.pdbx_seq_one_letter_code
_entity_poly.pdbx_strand_id
1 'polypeptide(L)'
;MFTFAFFRTHSRSLNFSSFQVAQIRTAISRSGFEKTQCAILFPGQGAQYIGMGKDLYSNYPLARQVFEEADDALGSSLTKLVFEGHQKDLTQTQNAQPAILTTSIATLRVLESEYGFDVSSACTYALGHSLGEYTALVATQSLSLRDAVKLVRLRGEAMADTVSQLGVRTAMAALIVREENLDKLETSIDEICSTLPEGELVELANINSVCLIIVVKY
;
A
#
# COMPACT_ATOMS: atom_id res chain seq x y z
N MET A 1 1.73 7.33 12.34
CA MET A 1 2.66 6.17 12.35
C MET A 1 2.19 5.11 11.35
N PHE A 2 2.60 5.19 10.08
CA PHE A 2 2.40 4.08 9.11
C PHE A 2 3.65 3.21 9.10
N THR A 3 3.72 2.32 10.07
CA THR A 3 4.77 1.31 10.22
C THR A 3 4.56 0.22 9.16
N PHE A 4 5.61 -0.19 8.46
CA PHE A 4 5.59 -1.46 7.70
C PHE A 4 5.30 -2.60 8.70
N ALA A 5 4.12 -3.21 8.67
CA ALA A 5 3.89 -4.43 9.45
C ALA A 5 4.67 -5.60 8.83
N PHE A 6 5.79 -5.96 9.44
CA PHE A 6 6.50 -7.19 9.14
C PHE A 6 5.80 -8.38 9.82
N PHE A 7 4.98 -9.11 9.06
CA PHE A 7 4.47 -10.41 9.52
C PHE A 7 5.56 -11.46 9.32
N ARG A 8 6.38 -11.69 10.37
CA ARG A 8 7.40 -12.74 10.38
C ARG A 8 6.81 -14.02 10.99
N THR A 9 6.75 -15.09 10.21
CA THR A 9 6.56 -16.43 10.77
C THR A 9 7.87 -16.87 11.42
N HIS A 10 7.88 -16.92 12.76
CA HIS A 10 8.93 -17.42 13.68
C HIS A 10 10.05 -16.44 14.10
N SER A 11 10.27 -16.44 15.42
CA SER A 11 11.06 -15.51 16.23
C SER A 11 12.58 -15.75 16.14
N ARG A 12 13.34 -14.66 16.01
CA ARG A 12 14.70 -14.45 16.56
C ARG A 12 15.15 -13.01 16.30
N SER A 13 15.71 -12.38 17.33
CA SER A 13 16.19 -10.99 17.40
C SER A 13 17.26 -10.67 16.34
N LEU A 14 17.24 -9.44 15.81
CA LEU A 14 18.21 -8.93 14.82
C LEU A 14 19.10 -7.85 15.46
N ASN A 15 20.40 -7.92 15.14
CA ASN A 15 21.46 -7.01 15.55
C ASN A 15 21.89 -6.20 14.30
N PHE A 16 22.01 -4.87 14.40
CA PHE A 16 21.94 -3.94 13.26
C PHE A 16 23.29 -3.53 12.60
N SER A 17 24.39 -4.25 12.82
CA SER A 17 25.74 -3.73 12.49
C SER A 17 26.43 -4.27 11.22
N SER A 18 25.73 -4.92 10.27
CA SER A 18 26.40 -5.41 9.06
C SER A 18 25.49 -5.55 7.83
N PHE A 19 25.32 -4.46 7.07
CA PHE A 19 24.83 -4.54 5.69
C PHE A 19 25.97 -4.26 4.72
N GLN A 20 26.44 -5.29 4.03
CA GLN A 20 27.34 -5.20 2.89
C GLN A 20 26.53 -5.45 1.61
N VAL A 21 26.60 -4.54 0.65
CA VAL A 21 25.84 -4.62 -0.61
C VAL A 21 26.39 -5.77 -1.45
N ALA A 22 25.67 -6.89 -1.49
CA ALA A 22 25.99 -8.01 -2.37
C ALA A 22 25.48 -7.72 -3.80
N GLN A 23 26.34 -7.84 -4.80
CA GLN A 23 25.97 -7.77 -6.21
C GLN A 23 24.98 -8.90 -6.56
N ILE A 24 23.77 -8.53 -6.97
CA ILE A 24 22.74 -9.49 -7.42
C ILE A 24 23.14 -10.01 -8.81
N ARG A 25 23.57 -11.27 -8.88
CA ARG A 25 23.68 -12.01 -10.15
C ARG A 25 22.34 -12.67 -10.44
N THR A 26 21.72 -12.33 -11.57
CA THR A 26 20.52 -13.02 -12.07
C THR A 26 20.90 -14.42 -12.56
N ALA A 27 20.52 -15.45 -11.81
CA ALA A 27 20.53 -16.83 -12.26
C ALA A 27 19.09 -17.32 -12.37
N ILE A 28 18.64 -17.61 -13.59
CA ILE A 28 17.36 -18.29 -13.81
C ILE A 28 17.67 -19.80 -13.77
N SER A 29 17.47 -20.43 -12.60
CA SER A 29 17.55 -21.88 -12.46
C SER A 29 16.22 -22.53 -12.81
N ARG A 30 16.26 -23.64 -13.56
CA ARG A 30 15.10 -24.49 -13.93
C ARG A 30 14.83 -25.62 -12.93
N SER A 31 15.39 -25.56 -11.72
CA SER A 31 15.03 -26.45 -10.61
C SER A 31 14.01 -25.75 -9.72
N GLY A 32 12.94 -26.46 -9.31
CA GLY A 32 11.78 -25.93 -8.59
C GLY A 32 12.11 -24.94 -7.47
N PHE A 33 11.19 -24.01 -7.22
CA PHE A 33 11.32 -22.91 -6.26
C PHE A 33 11.77 -23.40 -4.87
N GLU A 34 13.08 -23.56 -4.66
CA GLU A 34 13.66 -23.40 -3.33
C GLU A 34 13.29 -21.99 -2.89
N LYS A 35 12.80 -21.87 -1.64
CA LYS A 35 12.30 -20.62 -1.05
C LYS A 35 13.38 -19.55 -1.13
N THR A 36 13.38 -18.81 -2.23
CA THR A 36 14.25 -17.67 -2.46
C THR A 36 13.78 -16.59 -1.49
N GLN A 37 14.69 -15.75 -1.00
CA GLN A 37 14.34 -14.60 -0.17
C GLN A 37 13.62 -13.55 -1.04
N CYS A 38 12.41 -13.89 -1.47
CA CYS A 38 11.55 -13.09 -2.34
C CYS A 38 10.45 -12.45 -1.48
N ALA A 39 10.12 -11.21 -1.80
CA ALA A 39 9.04 -10.49 -1.17
C ALA A 39 8.04 -10.03 -2.23
N ILE A 40 6.75 -10.11 -1.91
CA ILE A 40 5.71 -9.43 -2.67
C ILE A 40 5.36 -8.11 -1.97
N LEU A 41 5.30 -7.02 -2.72
CA LEU A 41 5.01 -5.69 -2.21
C LEU A 41 3.80 -5.11 -2.94
N PHE A 42 2.80 -4.68 -2.18
CA PHE A 42 1.59 -4.08 -2.71
C PHE A 42 1.61 -2.54 -2.60
N PRO A 43 1.16 -1.82 -3.64
CA PRO A 43 1.19 -0.37 -3.67
C PRO A 43 0.17 0.24 -2.69
N GLY A 44 0.48 1.46 -2.23
CA GLY A 44 -0.42 2.31 -1.46
C GLY A 44 -1.30 3.20 -2.34
N GLN A 45 -1.99 4.15 -1.68
CA GLN A 45 -2.77 5.18 -2.36
C GLN A 45 -1.86 6.08 -3.21
N GLY A 46 -2.36 6.53 -4.37
CA GLY A 46 -1.64 7.33 -5.37
C GLY A 46 -1.40 6.59 -6.68
N ALA A 47 -1.52 5.26 -6.69
CA ALA A 47 -1.35 4.42 -7.88
C ALA A 47 -2.61 4.29 -8.75
N GLN A 48 -3.76 4.82 -8.30
CA GLN A 48 -5.05 4.64 -8.96
C GLN A 48 -5.18 5.45 -10.25
N TYR A 49 -5.71 4.81 -11.31
CA TYR A 49 -6.07 5.46 -12.57
C TYR A 49 -7.34 4.82 -13.15
N ILE A 50 -8.10 5.61 -13.92
CA ILE A 50 -9.30 5.09 -14.60
C ILE A 50 -8.91 3.99 -15.59
N GLY A 51 -9.64 2.87 -15.53
CA GLY A 51 -9.41 1.70 -16.36
C GLY A 51 -8.40 0.70 -15.78
N MET A 52 -7.83 0.95 -14.60
CA MET A 52 -6.93 -0.02 -13.97
C MET A 52 -7.63 -1.38 -13.78
N GLY A 53 -6.98 -2.47 -14.20
CA GLY A 53 -7.55 -3.81 -14.12
C GLY A 53 -8.63 -4.15 -15.15
N LYS A 54 -9.02 -3.23 -16.05
CA LYS A 54 -10.08 -3.46 -17.06
C LYS A 54 -9.73 -4.58 -18.04
N ASP A 55 -8.48 -4.63 -18.49
CA ASP A 55 -8.00 -5.71 -19.36
C ASP A 55 -8.04 -7.06 -18.63
N LEU A 56 -7.68 -7.10 -17.35
CA LEU A 56 -7.76 -8.32 -16.56
C LEU A 56 -9.21 -8.78 -16.42
N TYR A 57 -10.12 -7.86 -16.06
CA TYR A 57 -11.55 -8.11 -15.92
C TYR A 57 -12.19 -8.65 -17.21
N SER A 58 -11.76 -8.14 -18.36
CA SER A 58 -12.31 -8.53 -19.67
C SER A 58 -11.85 -9.91 -20.11
N ASN A 59 -10.60 -10.27 -19.80
CA ASN A 59 -9.96 -11.48 -20.33
C ASN A 59 -9.96 -12.67 -19.36
N TYR A 60 -10.06 -12.44 -18.05
CA TYR A 60 -9.93 -13.50 -17.04
C TYR A 60 -11.16 -13.59 -16.13
N PRO A 61 -11.87 -14.73 -16.10
CA PRO A 61 -13.05 -14.91 -15.24
C PRO A 61 -12.77 -14.68 -13.75
N LEU A 62 -11.59 -15.06 -13.26
CA LEU A 62 -11.22 -14.85 -11.85
C LEU A 62 -11.04 -13.37 -11.50
N ALA A 63 -10.49 -12.56 -12.41
CA ALA A 63 -10.43 -11.12 -12.20
C ALA A 63 -11.84 -10.53 -12.09
N ARG A 64 -12.76 -10.97 -12.95
CA ARG A 64 -14.17 -10.55 -12.89
C ARG A 64 -14.82 -10.89 -11.54
N GLN A 65 -14.63 -12.11 -11.06
CA GLN A 65 -15.16 -12.55 -9.75
C GLN A 65 -14.62 -11.70 -8.60
N VAL A 66 -13.35 -11.29 -8.63
CA VAL A 66 -12.76 -10.40 -7.61
C VAL A 66 -13.45 -9.04 -7.58
N PHE A 67 -13.71 -8.45 -8.76
CA PHE A 67 -14.42 -7.17 -8.86
C PHE A 67 -15.90 -7.30 -8.45
N GLU A 68 -16.56 -8.38 -8.83
CA GLU A 68 -17.94 -8.69 -8.41
C GLU A 68 -18.04 -8.87 -6.89
N GLU A 69 -17.11 -9.61 -6.26
CA GLU A 69 -17.06 -9.76 -4.81
C GLU A 69 -16.88 -8.40 -4.10
N ALA A 70 -16.06 -7.52 -4.65
CA ALA A 70 -15.85 -6.18 -4.11
C ALA A 70 -17.09 -5.28 -4.25
N ASP A 71 -17.76 -5.29 -5.41
CA ASP A 71 -19.01 -4.55 -5.63
C ASP A 71 -20.11 -5.06 -4.67
N ASP A 72 -20.26 -6.38 -4.53
CA ASP A 72 -21.21 -7.02 -3.61
C ASP A 72 -20.90 -6.71 -2.14
N ALA A 73 -19.62 -6.66 -1.77
CA ALA A 73 -19.19 -6.30 -0.42
C ALA A 73 -19.57 -4.87 -0.07
N LEU A 74 -19.47 -3.95 -1.02
CA LEU A 74 -19.75 -2.52 -0.84
C LEU A 74 -21.21 -2.14 -1.06
N GLY A 75 -22.00 -2.99 -1.71
CA GLY A 75 -23.37 -2.66 -2.13
C GLY A 75 -23.43 -1.49 -3.12
N SER A 76 -22.32 -1.22 -3.82
CA SER A 76 -22.19 -0.14 -4.81
C SER A 76 -21.19 -0.57 -5.88
N SER A 77 -21.34 -0.04 -7.10
CA SER A 77 -20.47 -0.46 -8.20
C SER A 77 -19.13 0.29 -8.18
N LEU A 78 -18.19 -0.22 -7.38
CA LEU A 78 -16.79 0.18 -7.42
C LEU A 78 -16.21 -0.06 -8.81
N THR A 79 -16.55 -1.17 -9.43
CA THR A 79 -16.11 -1.55 -10.79
C THR A 79 -16.44 -0.47 -11.81
N LYS A 80 -17.68 0.04 -11.81
CA LYS A 80 -18.08 1.14 -12.70
C LYS A 80 -17.25 2.41 -12.45
N LEU A 81 -17.04 2.77 -11.19
CA LEU A 81 -16.19 3.91 -10.83
C LEU A 81 -14.75 3.74 -11.33
N VAL A 82 -14.17 2.55 -11.17
CA VAL A 82 -12.80 2.24 -11.57
C VAL A 82 -12.63 2.28 -13.08
N PHE A 83 -13.58 1.75 -13.85
CA PHE A 83 -13.42 1.62 -15.31
C PHE A 83 -13.93 2.81 -16.12
N GLU A 84 -14.94 3.52 -15.61
CA GLU A 84 -15.70 4.51 -16.38
C GLU A 84 -15.92 5.83 -15.63
N GLY A 85 -15.53 5.90 -14.35
CA GLY A 85 -15.73 7.09 -13.53
C GLY A 85 -14.80 8.24 -13.89
N HIS A 86 -14.88 9.32 -13.12
CA HIS A 86 -13.96 10.44 -13.23
C HIS A 86 -12.76 10.24 -12.30
N GLN A 87 -11.56 10.60 -12.79
CA GLN A 87 -10.33 10.50 -12.00
C GLN A 87 -10.43 11.24 -10.66
N LYS A 88 -11.13 12.38 -10.62
CA LYS A 88 -11.36 13.14 -9.38
C LYS A 88 -12.11 12.32 -8.34
N ASP A 89 -13.10 11.54 -8.75
CA ASP A 89 -13.92 10.71 -7.86
C ASP A 89 -13.18 9.45 -7.42
N LEU A 90 -12.42 8.83 -8.33
CA LEU A 90 -11.57 7.69 -8.00
C LEU A 90 -10.45 8.09 -7.03
N THR A 91 -9.90 9.31 -7.15
CA THR A 91 -8.84 9.81 -6.26
C THR A 91 -9.34 10.17 -4.86
N GLN A 92 -10.66 10.25 -4.63
CA GLN A 92 -11.18 10.41 -3.26
C GLN A 92 -10.74 9.22 -2.41
N THR A 93 -10.20 9.48 -1.22
CA THR A 93 -9.55 8.49 -0.35
C THR A 93 -10.43 7.25 -0.10
N GLN A 94 -11.72 7.43 0.16
CA GLN A 94 -12.69 6.36 0.36
C GLN A 94 -12.95 5.47 -0.87
N ASN A 95 -12.65 5.96 -2.06
CA ASN A 95 -12.79 5.22 -3.32
C ASN A 95 -11.46 4.63 -3.79
N ALA A 96 -10.37 5.40 -3.71
CA ALA A 96 -9.04 4.97 -4.13
C ALA A 96 -8.59 3.70 -3.39
N GLN A 97 -8.87 3.64 -2.08
CA GLN A 97 -8.45 2.54 -1.24
C GLN A 97 -9.01 1.18 -1.66
N PRO A 98 -10.35 0.98 -1.69
CA PRO A 98 -10.93 -0.29 -2.14
C PRO A 98 -10.58 -0.58 -3.61
N ALA A 99 -10.44 0.45 -4.46
CA ALA A 99 -10.11 0.28 -5.86
C ALA A 99 -8.71 -0.32 -6.09
N ILE A 100 -7.69 0.20 -5.40
CA ILE A 100 -6.31 -0.30 -5.50
C ILE A 100 -6.19 -1.72 -4.94
N LEU A 101 -6.82 -1.97 -3.79
CA LEU A 101 -6.84 -3.30 -3.19
C LEU A 101 -7.47 -4.32 -4.14
N THR A 102 -8.66 -4.03 -4.65
CA THR A 102 -9.40 -4.93 -5.56
C THR A 102 -8.59 -5.22 -6.82
N THR A 103 -7.99 -4.19 -7.43
CA THR A 103 -7.17 -4.34 -8.64
C THR A 103 -5.91 -5.18 -8.39
N SER A 104 -5.27 -4.98 -7.24
CA SER A 104 -4.07 -5.73 -6.85
C SER A 104 -4.38 -7.20 -6.62
N ILE A 105 -5.50 -7.51 -5.94
CA ILE A 105 -5.95 -8.88 -5.72
C ILE A 105 -6.41 -9.53 -7.02
N ALA A 106 -7.10 -8.80 -7.91
CA ALA A 106 -7.49 -9.32 -9.22
C ALA A 106 -6.25 -9.72 -10.04
N THR A 107 -5.21 -8.89 -10.02
CA THR A 107 -3.91 -9.20 -10.65
C THR A 107 -3.28 -10.44 -10.03
N LEU A 108 -3.25 -10.53 -8.70
CA LEU A 108 -2.70 -11.68 -7.99
C LEU A 108 -3.45 -12.98 -8.33
N ARG A 109 -4.78 -12.97 -8.32
CA ARG A 109 -5.59 -14.17 -8.64
C ARG A 109 -5.38 -14.66 -10.07
N VAL A 110 -5.15 -13.75 -11.01
CA VAL A 110 -4.78 -14.11 -12.38
C VAL A 110 -3.38 -14.74 -12.42
N LEU A 111 -2.41 -14.18 -11.69
CA LEU A 111 -1.07 -14.78 -11.59
C LEU A 111 -1.11 -16.19 -10.97
N GLU A 112 -1.92 -16.37 -9.93
CA GLU A 112 -2.10 -17.66 -9.26
C GLU A 112 -2.71 -18.72 -10.18
N SER A 113 -3.77 -18.36 -10.90
CA SER A 113 -4.52 -19.30 -11.73
C SER A 113 -3.87 -19.60 -13.07
N GLU A 114 -3.40 -18.57 -13.78
CA GLU A 114 -2.93 -18.71 -15.17
C GLU A 114 -1.44 -19.06 -15.24
N TYR A 115 -0.67 -18.69 -14.22
CA TYR A 115 0.80 -18.83 -14.23
C TYR A 115 1.32 -19.67 -13.05
N GLY A 116 0.44 -20.21 -12.21
CA GLY A 116 0.81 -21.08 -11.10
C GLY A 116 1.64 -20.38 -10.01
N PHE A 117 1.57 -19.05 -9.94
CA PHE A 117 2.26 -18.29 -8.90
C PHE A 117 1.59 -18.55 -7.55
N ASP A 118 2.30 -19.00 -6.54
CA ASP A 118 1.74 -19.18 -5.20
C ASP A 118 2.56 -18.34 -4.21
N VAL A 119 1.90 -17.38 -3.57
CA VAL A 119 2.54 -16.47 -2.61
C VAL A 119 3.25 -17.24 -1.49
N SER A 120 2.67 -18.35 -1.03
CA SER A 120 3.18 -19.08 0.13
C SER A 120 4.48 -19.86 -0.15
N SER A 121 4.65 -20.33 -1.39
CA SER A 121 5.86 -21.02 -1.86
C SER A 121 6.87 -20.07 -2.50
N ALA A 122 6.41 -19.06 -3.24
CA ALA A 122 7.27 -18.14 -3.98
C ALA A 122 7.82 -16.98 -3.13
N CYS A 123 7.14 -16.58 -2.04
CA CYS A 123 7.54 -15.44 -1.22
C CYS A 123 7.79 -15.83 0.24
N THR A 124 8.84 -15.25 0.83
CA THR A 124 9.12 -15.31 2.27
C THR A 124 8.40 -14.18 3.01
N TYR A 125 8.16 -13.05 2.33
CA TYR A 125 7.54 -11.87 2.91
C TYR A 125 6.42 -11.35 2.01
N ALA A 126 5.34 -10.88 2.63
CA ALA A 126 4.32 -10.06 1.98
C ALA A 126 4.28 -8.71 2.71
N LEU A 127 4.41 -7.64 1.94
CA LEU A 127 4.55 -6.28 2.43
C LEU A 127 3.56 -5.38 1.70
N GLY A 128 3.25 -4.24 2.29
CA GLY A 128 2.41 -3.26 1.65
C GLY A 128 2.66 -1.85 2.16
N HIS A 129 2.55 -0.88 1.28
CA HIS A 129 2.74 0.53 1.65
C HIS A 129 1.41 1.15 2.06
N SER A 130 1.27 1.51 3.34
CA SER A 130 0.03 2.08 3.91
C SER A 130 -1.20 1.20 3.60
N LEU A 131 -2.07 1.62 2.67
CA LEU A 131 -3.17 0.80 2.17
C LEU A 131 -2.73 -0.60 1.68
N GLY A 132 -1.55 -0.69 1.07
CA GLY A 132 -1.05 -1.94 0.53
C GLY A 132 -0.93 -3.04 1.59
N GLU A 133 -0.83 -2.68 2.88
CA GLU A 133 -0.76 -3.65 3.97
C GLU A 133 -2.02 -4.52 4.06
N TYR A 134 -3.20 -3.92 3.86
CA TYR A 134 -4.45 -4.66 3.77
C TYR A 134 -4.47 -5.61 2.58
N THR A 135 -3.87 -5.19 1.46
CA THR A 135 -3.73 -6.04 0.27
C THR A 135 -2.80 -7.22 0.56
N ALA A 136 -1.71 -6.99 1.29
CA ALA A 136 -0.80 -8.06 1.74
C ALA A 136 -1.52 -9.07 2.64
N LEU A 137 -2.34 -8.60 3.59
CA LEU A 137 -3.15 -9.46 4.46
C LEU A 137 -4.14 -10.34 3.68
N VAL A 138 -4.74 -9.80 2.61
CA VAL A 138 -5.62 -10.58 1.72
C VAL A 138 -4.81 -11.57 0.88
N ALA A 139 -3.67 -11.16 0.34
CA ALA A 139 -2.77 -12.01 -0.43
C ALA A 139 -2.26 -13.22 0.39
N THR A 140 -2.02 -13.03 1.69
CA THR A 140 -1.63 -14.10 2.62
C THR A 140 -2.82 -14.81 3.28
N GLN A 141 -4.06 -14.56 2.81
CA GLN A 141 -5.29 -15.18 3.29
C GLN A 141 -5.57 -14.94 4.80
N SER A 142 -4.92 -13.93 5.39
CA SER A 142 -5.11 -13.52 6.78
C SER A 142 -6.37 -12.65 6.96
N LEU A 143 -6.84 -12.03 5.87
CA LEU A 143 -8.08 -11.27 5.79
C LEU A 143 -8.84 -11.68 4.52
N SER A 144 -10.16 -11.79 4.58
CA SER A 144 -10.97 -12.03 3.38
C SER A 144 -11.00 -10.78 2.50
N LEU A 145 -11.13 -10.94 1.18
CA LEU A 145 -11.27 -9.80 0.27
C LEU A 145 -12.52 -8.98 0.64
N ARG A 146 -13.67 -9.64 0.82
CA ARG A 146 -14.91 -9.01 1.28
C ARG A 146 -14.76 -8.12 2.51
N ASP A 147 -14.09 -8.60 3.55
CA ASP A 147 -13.90 -7.83 4.78
C ASP A 147 -12.87 -6.72 4.58
N ALA A 148 -11.80 -6.98 3.81
CA ALA A 148 -10.79 -5.99 3.51
C ALA A 148 -11.35 -4.80 2.73
N VAL A 149 -12.15 -5.04 1.69
CA VAL A 149 -12.77 -3.98 0.87
C VAL A 149 -13.65 -3.06 1.73
N LYS A 150 -14.46 -3.64 2.64
CA LYS A 150 -15.27 -2.88 3.60
C LYS A 150 -14.42 -2.10 4.58
N LEU A 151 -13.38 -2.73 5.12
CA LEU A 151 -12.48 -2.13 6.09
C LEU A 151 -11.73 -0.93 5.50
N VAL A 152 -11.19 -1.07 4.28
CA VAL A 152 -10.45 0.02 3.64
C VAL A 152 -11.36 1.14 3.13
N ARG A 153 -12.63 0.82 2.77
CA ARG A 153 -13.67 1.82 2.54
C ARG A 153 -13.92 2.65 3.80
N LEU A 154 -14.21 1.98 4.93
CA LEU A 154 -14.44 2.64 6.21
C LEU A 154 -13.23 3.46 6.66
N ARG A 155 -12.01 2.93 6.47
CA ARG A 155 -10.76 3.64 6.74
C ARG A 155 -10.69 4.93 5.93
N GLY A 156 -10.99 4.88 4.64
CA GLY A 156 -10.94 6.06 3.77
C GLY A 156 -12.02 7.09 4.10
N GLU A 157 -13.21 6.65 4.49
CA GLU A 157 -14.30 7.53 4.98
C GLU A 157 -13.90 8.21 6.28
N ALA A 158 -13.43 7.46 7.28
CA ALA A 158 -12.98 8.01 8.55
C ALA A 158 -11.84 9.05 8.37
N MET A 159 -10.90 8.80 7.46
CA MET A 159 -9.85 9.76 7.12
C MET A 159 -10.42 11.05 6.50
N ALA A 160 -11.35 10.93 5.56
CA ALA A 160 -11.99 12.08 4.91
C ALA A 160 -12.87 12.88 5.88
N ASP A 161 -13.61 12.19 6.75
CA ASP A 161 -14.48 12.77 7.76
C ASP A 161 -13.67 13.55 8.80
N THR A 162 -12.56 12.98 9.27
CA THR A 162 -11.66 13.64 10.24
C THR A 162 -11.18 14.98 9.70
N VAL A 163 -10.70 15.02 8.45
CA VAL A 163 -10.24 16.26 7.82
C VAL A 163 -11.38 17.27 7.67
N SER A 164 -12.57 16.80 7.28
CA SER A 164 -13.74 17.67 7.08
C SER A 164 -14.26 18.27 8.39
N GLN A 165 -14.24 17.50 9.48
CA GLN A 165 -14.73 17.92 10.80
C GLN A 165 -13.79 18.90 11.50
N LEU A 166 -12.48 18.76 11.31
CA LEU A 166 -11.51 19.67 11.93
C LEU A 166 -11.64 21.10 11.38
N GLY A 167 -12.15 21.28 10.16
CA GLY A 167 -12.26 22.60 9.52
C GLY A 167 -10.91 23.28 9.28
N VAL A 168 -9.81 22.55 9.45
CA VAL A 168 -8.43 23.02 9.26
C VAL A 168 -7.91 22.60 7.90
N ARG A 169 -6.89 23.32 7.41
CA ARG A 169 -6.21 22.97 6.16
C ARG A 169 -5.12 21.96 6.45
N THR A 170 -5.34 20.72 6.06
CA THR A 170 -4.30 19.70 6.09
C THR A 170 -3.52 19.67 4.77
N ALA A 171 -2.23 19.36 4.84
CA ALA A 171 -1.39 19.21 3.67
C ALA A 171 -0.33 18.12 3.87
N MET A 172 0.05 17.46 2.79
CA MET A 172 1.18 16.52 2.79
C MET A 172 2.22 17.02 1.77
N ALA A 173 3.49 16.98 2.15
CA ALA A 173 4.61 17.35 1.30
C ALA A 173 5.63 16.21 1.24
N ALA A 174 6.09 15.88 0.03
CA ALA A 174 7.20 14.95 -0.17
C ALA A 174 8.52 15.73 -0.16
N LEU A 175 9.40 15.38 0.76
CA LEU A 175 10.75 15.93 0.89
C LEU A 175 11.77 14.92 0.39
N ILE A 176 12.67 15.39 -0.47
CA ILE A 176 13.88 14.64 -0.84
C ILE A 176 15.03 15.20 0.00
N VAL A 177 15.50 14.40 0.94
CA VAL A 177 16.56 14.78 1.88
C VAL A 177 17.85 14.09 1.44
N ARG A 178 18.94 14.85 1.36
CA ARG A 178 20.27 14.28 1.07
C ARG A 178 20.76 13.49 2.27
N GLU A 179 21.51 12.42 2.03
CA GLU A 179 21.98 11.50 3.07
C GLU A 179 22.73 12.23 4.19
N GLU A 180 23.57 13.21 3.85
CA GLU A 180 24.34 14.02 4.81
C GLU A 180 23.47 14.90 5.75
N ASN A 181 22.18 15.03 5.47
CA ASN A 181 21.24 15.85 6.24
C ASN A 181 20.15 15.01 6.94
N LEU A 182 20.18 13.68 6.83
CA LEU A 182 19.18 12.82 7.47
C LEU A 182 19.21 12.94 8.99
N ASP A 183 20.41 12.94 9.58
CA ASP A 183 20.60 13.06 11.03
C ASP A 183 20.09 14.40 11.59
N LYS A 184 19.94 15.41 10.73
CA LYS A 184 19.45 16.75 11.09
C LYS A 184 17.95 16.91 10.88
N LEU A 185 17.30 15.94 10.23
CA LEU A 185 15.91 16.09 9.82
C LEU A 185 14.96 16.16 11.02
N GLU A 186 15.14 15.28 12.00
CA GLU A 186 14.31 15.29 13.22
C GLU A 186 14.44 16.64 13.94
N THR A 187 15.68 17.11 14.16
CA THR A 187 15.92 18.43 14.77
C THR A 187 15.32 19.58 13.95
N SER A 188 15.40 19.52 12.62
CA SER A 188 14.82 20.56 11.76
C SER A 188 13.29 20.58 11.83
N ILE A 189 12.65 19.41 11.99
CA ILE A 189 11.20 19.30 12.16
C ILE A 189 10.78 19.80 13.53
N ASP A 190 11.53 19.45 14.58
CA ASP A 190 11.27 19.95 15.94
C ASP A 190 11.40 21.48 16.00
N GLU A 191 12.40 22.05 15.33
CA GLU A 191 12.57 23.50 15.17
C GLU A 191 11.35 24.11 14.46
N ILE A 192 10.90 23.54 13.35
CA ILE A 192 9.70 24.00 12.64
C ILE A 192 8.49 23.94 13.58
N CYS A 193 8.26 22.81 14.25
CA CYS A 193 7.17 22.63 15.20
C CYS A 193 7.18 23.67 16.32
N SER A 194 8.36 24.04 16.83
CA SER A 194 8.49 25.07 17.86
C SER A 194 8.11 26.48 17.39
N THR A 195 8.12 26.73 16.07
CA THR A 195 7.73 28.02 15.47
C THR A 195 6.27 28.07 15.01
N LEU A 196 5.56 26.95 15.06
CA LEU A 196 4.16 26.89 14.63
C LEU A 196 3.23 27.55 15.65
N PRO A 197 2.11 28.16 15.18
CA PRO A 197 1.04 28.62 16.06
C PRO A 197 0.48 27.49 16.93
N GLU A 198 -0.08 27.86 18.09
CA GLU A 198 -0.75 26.89 18.99
C GLU A 198 -1.86 26.14 18.24
N GLY A 199 -1.77 24.81 18.23
CA GLY A 199 -2.71 23.92 17.55
C GLY A 199 -2.32 23.50 16.12
N GLU A 200 -1.26 24.07 15.54
CA GLU A 200 -0.67 23.56 14.29
C GLU A 200 0.41 22.51 14.58
N LEU A 201 0.52 21.51 13.71
CA LEU A 201 1.46 20.41 13.87
C LEU A 201 2.09 20.01 12.55
N VAL A 202 3.37 19.65 12.59
CA VAL A 202 4.09 19.03 11.48
C VAL A 202 4.71 17.73 11.96
N GLU A 203 4.47 16.64 11.23
CA GLU A 203 5.00 15.31 11.59
C GLU A 203 5.53 14.56 10.37
N LEU A 204 6.49 13.67 10.63
CA LEU A 204 6.90 12.65 9.68
C LEU A 204 5.82 11.57 9.57
N ALA A 205 5.18 11.45 8.40
CA ALA A 205 4.17 10.41 8.18
C ALA A 205 4.68 9.18 7.46
N ASN A 206 5.63 9.35 6.53
CA ASN A 206 6.21 8.23 5.79
C ASN A 206 7.71 8.41 5.55
N ILE A 207 8.49 7.35 5.82
CA ILE A 207 9.87 7.22 5.38
C ILE A 207 9.85 6.18 4.26
N ASN A 208 9.89 6.64 3.01
CA ASN A 208 9.71 5.80 1.83
C ASN A 208 11.02 5.23 1.29
N SER A 209 12.12 5.93 1.53
CA SER A 209 13.47 5.55 1.11
C SER A 209 14.47 6.22 2.05
N VAL A 210 15.75 5.86 1.92
CA VAL A 210 16.86 6.53 2.62
C VAL A 210 16.86 8.04 2.37
N CYS A 211 16.35 8.52 1.23
CA CYS A 211 16.32 9.95 0.90
C CYS A 211 14.91 10.53 0.69
N LEU A 212 13.84 9.73 0.74
CA LEU A 212 12.47 10.21 0.44
C LEU A 212 11.59 10.10 1.68
N ILE A 213 11.13 11.26 2.16
CA ILE A 213 10.40 11.37 3.42
C ILE A 213 9.17 12.26 3.18
N ILE A 214 7.99 11.79 3.58
CA ILE A 214 6.76 12.56 3.50
C ILE A 214 6.46 13.16 4.86
N VAL A 215 6.26 14.47 4.86
CA VAL A 215 5.89 15.28 6.01
C VAL A 215 4.43 15.68 5.87
N VAL A 216 3.71 15.66 6.97
CA VAL A 216 2.30 16.07 7.01
C VAL A 216 2.18 17.27 7.93
N LYS A 217 1.45 18.27 7.46
CA LYS A 217 1.06 19.44 8.22
C LYS A 217 -0.44 19.39 8.48
N TYR A 218 -0.82 19.59 9.73
CA TYR A 218 -2.20 19.77 10.19
C TYR A 218 -2.41 21.19 10.71
#